data_AF-W9YEI4-F1
#
_entry.id   AF-W9YEI4-F1
#
_cell.length_a   1.000
_cell.length_b   1.000
_cell.length_c   1.000
_cell.angle_alpha   90.00
_cell.angle_beta   90.00
_cell.angle_gamma   90.00
#
_symmetry.space_group_name_H-M   'P 1'
#
loop_
_entity.id
_entity.type
_entity.pdbx_description
1 polymer ?
#
loop_
_entity_poly.entity_id
_entity_poly.type
_entity_poly.pdbx_seq_one_letter_code
_entity_poly.pdbx_strand_id
1 'polypeptide(L)'
;MAESVLFHTSTLSIFYDPAAASSVEMLTTTIESILCRPAFEGSSPATNSPVLGIPRSIYWLILDISRLCRKHPRTTEDIRELRRLDRGLRTWENALRASNSMQSDETHFDGMASLYIYCARLLLTWIDAADEAVPSNQEPVWKCLQEVIANLRHTDESMGVARRFLLRWPLLILGHAVTNEDEINLLEEVLKNIWETSKWGDVKMTWQKVKGMWRHQHGINLSKRQRLHLLLQTSL
;
A
#
# COMPACT_ATOMS: atom_id res chain seq x y z
N MET A 1 -7.77 15.96 -10.89
CA MET A 1 -6.49 16.53 -10.38
C MET A 1 -6.30 16.24 -8.89
N ALA A 2 -7.25 16.59 -8.01
CA ALA A 2 -7.12 16.34 -6.56
C ALA A 2 -6.93 14.84 -6.20
N GLU A 3 -7.64 13.93 -6.86
CA GLU A 3 -7.45 12.48 -6.67
C GLU A 3 -6.05 12.00 -7.04
N SER A 4 -5.53 12.45 -8.19
CA SER A 4 -4.16 12.13 -8.60
C SER A 4 -3.14 12.64 -7.59
N VAL A 5 -3.34 13.86 -7.05
CA VAL A 5 -2.48 14.41 -6.01
C VAL A 5 -2.53 13.55 -4.75
N LEU A 6 -3.72 13.13 -4.29
CA LEU A 6 -3.86 12.23 -3.14
C LEU A 6 -3.17 10.89 -3.40
N PHE A 7 -3.41 10.27 -4.56
CA PHE A 7 -2.78 9.02 -4.95
C PHE A 7 -1.24 9.12 -4.93
N HIS A 8 -0.68 10.11 -5.62
CA HIS A 8 0.77 10.26 -5.69
C HIS A 8 1.36 10.62 -4.33
N THR A 9 0.72 11.52 -3.58
CA THR A 9 1.21 11.94 -2.25
C THR A 9 1.24 10.75 -1.29
N SER A 10 0.17 9.94 -1.24
CA SER A 10 0.10 8.76 -0.38
C SER A 10 1.10 7.68 -0.80
N THR A 11 1.12 7.29 -2.07
CA THR A 11 1.95 6.18 -2.57
C THR A 11 3.43 6.53 -2.71
N LEU A 12 3.78 7.81 -2.84
CA LEU A 12 5.17 8.24 -2.90
C LEU A 12 5.75 8.67 -1.55
N SER A 13 4.91 8.97 -0.55
CA SER A 13 5.37 9.45 0.75
C SER A 13 6.40 8.53 1.42
N ILE A 14 6.33 7.22 1.15
CA ILE A 14 7.31 6.26 1.65
C ILE A 14 8.73 6.51 1.13
N PHE A 15 8.87 7.24 0.01
CA PHE A 15 10.15 7.60 -0.61
C PHE A 15 10.64 9.01 -0.30
N TYR A 16 9.81 9.89 0.27
CA TYR A 16 10.17 11.30 0.48
C TYR A 16 10.49 11.62 1.95
N ASP A 17 11.36 12.60 2.15
CA ASP A 17 11.80 13.05 3.47
C ASP A 17 10.62 13.67 4.28
N PRO A 18 10.42 13.28 5.55
CA PRO A 18 9.47 13.94 6.46
C PRO A 18 9.65 15.46 6.60
N ALA A 19 10.81 16.05 6.28
CA ALA A 19 11.01 17.52 6.26
C ALA A 19 10.08 18.24 5.26
N ALA A 20 9.56 17.55 4.24
CA ALA A 20 8.56 18.09 3.32
C ALA A 20 7.11 18.08 3.88
N ALA A 21 6.89 17.62 5.12
CA ALA A 21 5.56 17.34 5.67
C ALA A 21 4.68 18.58 5.91
N SER A 22 5.26 19.75 6.20
CA SER A 22 4.47 20.97 6.47
C SER A 22 3.66 21.43 5.25
N SER A 23 4.20 21.26 4.05
CA SER A 23 3.50 21.53 2.78
C SER A 23 2.30 20.60 2.57
N VAL A 24 2.32 19.41 3.16
CA VAL A 24 1.31 18.39 2.89
C VAL A 24 0.06 18.52 3.77
N GLU A 25 0.15 19.08 4.98
CA GLU A 25 -1.05 19.39 5.80
C GLU A 25 -1.92 20.51 5.19
N MET A 26 -1.29 21.50 4.58
CA MET A 26 -2.02 22.53 3.83
C MET A 26 -2.68 21.92 2.57
N LEU A 27 -2.00 20.97 1.93
CA LEU A 27 -2.53 20.23 0.79
C LEU A 27 -3.69 19.31 1.18
N THR A 28 -3.65 18.62 2.33
CA THR A 28 -4.73 17.69 2.74
C THR A 28 -6.07 18.41 2.92
N THR A 29 -6.07 19.55 3.62
CA THR A 29 -7.28 20.35 3.83
C THR A 29 -7.87 20.84 2.50
N THR A 30 -7.00 21.29 1.59
CA THR A 30 -7.40 21.76 0.26
C THR A 30 -7.95 20.61 -0.60
N ILE A 31 -7.28 19.47 -0.61
CA ILE A 31 -7.68 18.27 -1.36
C ILE A 31 -9.03 17.77 -0.85
N GLU A 32 -9.24 17.67 0.47
CA GLU A 32 -10.52 17.24 1.03
C GLU A 32 -11.64 18.20 0.64
N SER A 33 -11.43 19.52 0.74
CA SER A 33 -12.46 20.49 0.34
C SER A 33 -12.93 20.32 -1.11
N ILE A 34 -12.03 19.89 -2.00
CA ILE A 34 -12.33 19.62 -3.41
C ILE A 34 -13.02 18.26 -3.57
N LEU A 35 -12.53 17.23 -2.90
CA LEU A 35 -13.03 15.86 -3.02
C LEU A 35 -14.37 15.64 -2.29
N CYS A 36 -14.70 16.44 -1.27
CA CYS A 36 -15.98 16.35 -0.55
C CYS A 36 -17.20 16.65 -1.45
N ARG A 37 -17.01 17.27 -2.61
CA ARG A 37 -18.08 17.54 -3.58
C ARG A 37 -18.18 16.38 -4.57
N PRO A 38 -19.29 15.61 -4.58
CA PRO A 38 -19.45 14.57 -5.59
C PRO A 38 -19.47 15.20 -6.98
N ALA A 39 -18.76 14.59 -7.94
CA ALA A 39 -18.74 15.05 -9.32
C ALA A 39 -20.09 14.76 -10.02
N PHE A 40 -20.75 13.68 -9.60
CA PHE A 40 -22.03 13.24 -10.10
C PHE A 40 -22.95 12.90 -8.92
N GLU A 41 -23.97 13.72 -8.69
CA GLU A 41 -24.97 13.49 -7.65
C GLU A 41 -25.71 12.17 -7.88
N GLY A 42 -25.98 11.42 -6.81
CA GLY A 42 -26.68 10.13 -6.88
C GLY A 42 -25.89 8.96 -7.51
N SER A 43 -24.66 9.17 -7.95
CA SER A 43 -23.82 8.12 -8.54
C SER A 43 -23.00 7.35 -7.48
N SER A 44 -22.56 6.14 -7.84
CA SER A 44 -21.76 5.29 -6.93
C SER A 44 -20.45 5.99 -6.50
N PRO A 45 -19.86 5.64 -5.33
CA PRO A 45 -18.57 6.16 -4.91
C PRO A 45 -17.43 5.89 -5.90
N ALA A 46 -17.47 4.76 -6.62
CA ALA A 46 -16.48 4.41 -7.65
C ALA A 46 -16.62 5.30 -8.89
N THR A 47 -17.86 5.61 -9.31
CA THR A 47 -18.14 6.57 -10.39
C THR A 47 -17.69 7.98 -10.02
N ASN A 48 -17.82 8.34 -8.74
CA ASN A 48 -17.36 9.60 -8.20
C ASN A 48 -15.85 9.62 -7.88
N SER A 49 -15.12 8.52 -8.10
CA SER A 49 -13.68 8.45 -7.88
C SER A 49 -12.94 7.62 -8.94
N PRO A 50 -12.92 8.09 -10.21
CA PRO A 50 -12.42 7.33 -11.34
C PRO A 50 -10.90 7.10 -11.30
N VAL A 51 -10.14 7.93 -10.56
CA VAL A 51 -8.68 7.78 -10.49
C VAL A 51 -8.27 6.84 -9.36
N LEU A 52 -8.94 6.92 -8.21
CA LEU A 52 -8.56 6.16 -7.02
C LEU A 52 -9.09 4.72 -7.05
N GLY A 53 -10.31 4.51 -7.56
CA GLY A 53 -10.93 3.18 -7.63
C GLY A 53 -11.23 2.53 -6.28
N ILE A 54 -10.77 3.10 -5.16
CA ILE A 54 -11.01 2.64 -3.78
C ILE A 54 -11.32 3.85 -2.87
N PRO A 55 -11.92 3.64 -1.68
CA PRO A 55 -12.25 4.74 -0.77
C PRO A 55 -11.04 5.63 -0.39
N ARG A 56 -11.24 6.95 -0.47
CA ARG A 56 -10.22 7.99 -0.20
C ARG A 56 -9.53 7.85 1.16
N SER A 57 -10.29 7.47 2.18
CA SER A 57 -9.78 7.25 3.53
C SER A 57 -8.74 6.15 3.63
N ILE A 58 -8.69 5.20 2.69
CA ILE A 58 -7.60 4.21 2.61
C ILE A 58 -6.29 4.90 2.19
N TYR A 59 -6.33 5.83 1.23
CA TYR A 59 -5.14 6.61 0.82
C TYR A 59 -4.61 7.52 1.93
N TRP A 60 -5.51 8.09 2.74
CA TRP A 60 -5.09 8.85 3.92
C TRP A 60 -4.41 7.97 4.97
N LEU A 61 -4.97 6.78 5.24
CA LEU A 61 -4.31 5.81 6.10
C LEU A 61 -2.92 5.43 5.56
N ILE A 62 -2.79 5.17 4.26
CA ILE A 62 -1.51 4.83 3.63
C ILE A 62 -0.49 5.97 3.78
N LEU A 63 -0.92 7.21 3.57
CA LEU A 63 -0.07 8.38 3.75
C LEU A 63 0.45 8.47 5.19
N ASP A 64 -0.44 8.37 6.17
CA ASP A 64 -0.08 8.49 7.58
C ASP A 64 0.81 7.34 8.05
N ILE A 65 0.51 6.10 7.63
CA ILE A 65 1.34 4.92 7.92
C ILE A 65 2.72 5.08 7.27
N SER A 66 2.79 5.52 6.01
CA SER A 66 4.05 5.72 5.29
C SER A 66 4.91 6.81 5.93
N ARG A 67 4.30 7.87 6.47
CA ARG A 67 5.02 8.91 7.22
C ARG A 67 5.54 8.39 8.56
N LEU A 68 4.67 7.70 9.30
CA LEU A 68 5.04 7.12 10.61
C LEU A 68 6.17 6.09 10.47
N CYS A 69 6.19 5.35 9.36
CA CYS A 69 7.26 4.42 8.98
C CYS A 69 8.64 5.08 9.00
N ARG A 70 8.74 6.35 8.62
CA ARG A 70 10.02 7.09 8.52
C ARG A 70 10.45 7.74 9.84
N LYS A 71 9.55 7.82 10.83
CA LYS A 71 9.85 8.42 12.13
C LYS A 71 10.58 7.41 13.01
N HIS A 72 11.88 7.64 13.22
CA HIS A 72 12.67 6.89 14.17
C HIS A 72 13.79 7.79 14.75
N PRO A 73 14.02 7.80 16.08
CA PRO A 73 13.23 7.12 17.12
C PRO A 73 11.82 7.71 17.25
N ARG A 74 10.85 6.90 17.70
CA ARG A 74 9.45 7.32 17.84
C ARG A 74 9.20 7.99 19.18
N THR A 75 8.42 9.06 19.14
CA THR A 75 7.94 9.76 20.34
C THR A 75 6.72 9.06 20.93
N THR A 76 6.33 9.40 22.15
CA THR A 76 5.06 8.92 22.75
C THR A 76 3.85 9.29 21.91
N GLU A 77 3.89 10.42 21.20
CA GLU A 77 2.81 10.83 20.30
C GLU A 77 2.74 9.94 19.05
N ASP A 78 3.89 9.56 18.50
CA ASP A 78 3.96 8.62 17.37
C ASP A 78 3.39 7.23 17.74
N ILE A 79 3.55 6.79 19.00
CA ILE A 79 2.94 5.55 19.49
C ILE A 79 1.42 5.68 19.62
N ARG A 80 0.91 6.84 20.06
CA ARG A 80 -0.54 7.09 20.07
C ARG A 80 -1.11 7.08 18.67
N GLU A 81 -0.39 7.69 17.74
CA GLU A 81 -0.75 7.75 16.34
C GLU A 81 -0.73 6.35 15.70
N LEU A 82 0.27 5.52 15.99
CA LEU A 82 0.31 4.11 15.60
C LEU A 82 -0.98 3.37 16.00
N ARG A 83 -1.44 3.54 17.24
CA ARG A 83 -2.68 2.93 17.74
C ARG A 83 -3.92 3.50 17.06
N ARG A 84 -3.93 4.79 16.70
CA ARG A 84 -5.02 5.40 15.94
C ARG A 84 -5.13 4.79 14.55
N LEU A 85 -3.99 4.66 13.87
CA LEU A 85 -3.89 4.04 12.54
C LEU A 85 -4.29 2.57 12.57
N ASP A 86 -3.89 1.81 13.61
CA ASP A 86 -4.31 0.42 13.80
C ASP A 86 -5.84 0.27 13.85
N ARG A 87 -6.52 1.12 14.65
CA ARG A 87 -7.99 1.11 14.73
C ARG A 87 -8.65 1.50 13.41
N GLY A 88 -8.11 2.51 12.74
CA GLY A 88 -8.59 2.93 11.42
C GLY A 88 -8.51 1.79 10.41
N LEU A 89 -7.38 1.07 10.38
CA LEU A 89 -7.18 -0.05 9.49
C LEU A 89 -8.07 -1.26 9.83
N ARG A 90 -8.27 -1.57 11.12
CA ARG A 90 -9.19 -2.64 11.55
C ARG A 90 -10.62 -2.42 11.08
N THR A 91 -11.05 -1.16 10.99
CA THR A 91 -12.38 -0.82 10.47
C THR A 91 -12.53 -1.28 9.02
N TRP A 92 -11.51 -1.05 8.19
CA TRP A 92 -11.48 -1.53 6.80
C TRP A 92 -11.35 -3.04 6.68
N GLU A 93 -10.53 -3.67 7.54
CA GLU A 93 -10.42 -5.13 7.57
C GLU A 93 -11.75 -5.80 7.93
N ASN A 94 -12.50 -5.23 8.87
CA ASN A 94 -13.82 -5.73 9.23
C ASN A 94 -14.84 -5.52 8.10
N ALA A 95 -14.80 -4.37 7.43
CA ALA A 95 -15.64 -4.12 6.25
C ALA A 95 -15.35 -5.14 5.12
N LEU A 96 -14.07 -5.45 4.89
CA LEU A 96 -13.65 -6.45 3.91
C LEU A 96 -14.10 -7.87 4.27
N ARG A 97 -14.05 -8.25 5.55
CA ARG A 97 -14.58 -9.54 6.01
C ARG A 97 -16.08 -9.63 5.84
N ALA A 98 -16.80 -8.55 6.16
CA ALA A 98 -18.25 -8.47 5.99
C ALA A 98 -18.64 -8.63 4.52
N SER A 99 -17.96 -7.93 3.59
CA SER A 99 -18.22 -8.07 2.15
C SER A 99 -17.93 -9.49 1.65
N ASN A 100 -16.86 -10.14 2.10
CA ASN A 100 -16.55 -11.51 1.67
C ASN A 100 -17.53 -12.56 2.22
N SER A 101 -18.19 -12.28 3.34
CA SER A 101 -19.21 -13.15 3.93
C SER A 101 -20.59 -13.03 3.26
N MET A 102 -20.86 -11.87 2.65
CA MET A 102 -22.08 -11.61 1.89
C MET A 102 -21.79 -11.87 0.41
N GLN A 103 -22.04 -13.10 -0.06
CA GLN A 103 -22.01 -13.47 -1.49
C GLN A 103 -23.12 -12.76 -2.30
N SER A 104 -23.28 -11.44 -2.18
CA SER A 104 -24.22 -10.65 -2.98
C SER A 104 -23.45 -9.87 -4.04
N ASP A 105 -23.88 -10.03 -5.29
CA ASP A 105 -23.29 -9.49 -6.52
C ASP A 105 -23.12 -7.95 -6.59
N GLU A 106 -23.57 -7.18 -5.58
CA GLU A 106 -23.63 -5.72 -5.67
C GLU A 106 -22.50 -4.96 -4.96
N THR A 107 -21.68 -5.61 -4.14
CA THR A 107 -20.53 -4.96 -3.48
C THR A 107 -19.27 -5.81 -3.51
N HIS A 108 -18.80 -6.13 -4.73
CA HIS A 108 -17.41 -6.58 -4.89
C HIS A 108 -16.48 -5.47 -4.39
N PHE A 109 -16.02 -5.60 -3.15
CA PHE A 109 -14.92 -4.80 -2.63
C PHE A 109 -13.71 -5.13 -3.51
N ASP A 110 -13.34 -4.19 -4.38
CA ASP A 110 -12.36 -4.40 -5.45
C ASP A 110 -11.10 -5.08 -4.87
N GLY A 111 -10.57 -6.10 -5.55
CA GLY A 111 -9.35 -6.79 -5.14
C GLY A 111 -8.18 -5.81 -4.88
N MET A 112 -8.22 -4.64 -5.53
CA MET A 112 -7.34 -3.51 -5.25
C MET A 112 -7.45 -2.96 -3.82
N ALA A 113 -8.66 -2.74 -3.31
CA ALA A 113 -8.86 -2.19 -1.97
C ALA A 113 -8.35 -3.16 -0.90
N SER A 114 -8.67 -4.44 -1.08
CA SER A 114 -8.14 -5.54 -0.26
C SER A 114 -6.62 -5.50 -0.22
N LEU A 115 -5.98 -5.47 -1.39
CA LEU A 115 -4.52 -5.42 -1.51
C LEU A 115 -3.89 -4.25 -0.74
N TYR A 116 -4.46 -3.05 -0.87
CA TYR A 116 -3.98 -1.88 -0.13
C TYR A 116 -4.13 -2.03 1.38
N ILE A 117 -5.27 -2.55 1.86
CA ILE A 117 -5.52 -2.81 3.29
C ILE A 117 -4.48 -3.79 3.84
N TYR A 118 -4.22 -4.89 3.14
CA TYR A 118 -3.29 -5.91 3.58
C TYR A 118 -1.83 -5.44 3.56
N CYS A 119 -1.42 -4.70 2.53
CA CYS A 119 -0.09 -4.08 2.50
C CYS A 119 0.09 -3.03 3.61
N ALA A 120 -0.94 -2.23 3.90
CA ALA A 120 -0.93 -1.30 5.02
C ALA A 120 -0.80 -2.03 6.36
N ARG A 121 -1.50 -3.16 6.55
CA ARG A 121 -1.40 -4.00 7.76
C ARG A 121 0.00 -4.56 7.94
N LEU A 122 0.59 -5.05 6.86
CA LEU A 122 1.94 -5.58 6.88
C LEU A 122 2.95 -4.49 7.28
N LEU A 123 2.87 -3.32 6.65
CA LEU A 123 3.73 -2.19 6.97
C LEU A 123 3.56 -1.74 8.42
N LEU A 124 2.32 -1.63 8.92
CA LEU A 124 2.04 -1.27 10.30
C LEU A 124 2.63 -2.28 11.30
N THR A 125 2.60 -3.57 10.96
CA THR A 125 3.20 -4.64 11.76
C THR A 125 4.72 -4.53 11.82
N TRP A 126 5.37 -4.07 10.74
CA TRP A 126 6.81 -3.81 10.74
C TRP A 126 7.16 -2.56 11.55
N ILE A 127 6.32 -1.53 11.49
CA ILE A 127 6.46 -0.33 12.31
C ILE A 127 6.40 -0.71 13.78
N ASP A 128 5.34 -1.38 14.23
CA ASP A 128 5.12 -1.80 15.61
C ASP A 128 6.24 -2.70 16.14
N ALA A 129 6.64 -3.70 15.37
CA ALA A 129 7.70 -4.64 15.77
C ALA A 129 9.13 -4.10 15.63
N ALA A 130 9.32 -2.90 15.09
CA ALA A 130 10.63 -2.23 15.15
C ALA A 130 10.94 -1.77 16.58
N ASP A 131 9.91 -1.57 17.42
CA ASP A 131 10.03 -1.08 18.79
C ASP A 131 9.87 -2.20 19.84
N GLU A 132 9.25 -3.34 19.51
CA GLU A 132 9.06 -4.47 20.44
C GLU A 132 9.51 -5.84 19.89
N ALA A 133 10.10 -6.67 20.76
CA ALA A 133 10.55 -8.04 20.49
C ALA A 133 9.41 -9.08 20.46
N VAL A 134 8.20 -8.69 20.05
CA VAL A 134 7.01 -9.58 20.15
C VAL A 134 6.78 -10.34 18.82
N PRO A 135 6.70 -11.68 18.86
CA PRO A 135 6.29 -12.48 17.71
C PRO A 135 4.79 -12.33 17.47
N SER A 136 4.40 -11.36 16.64
CA SER A 136 3.02 -11.26 16.13
C SER A 136 2.68 -12.47 15.27
N ASN A 137 1.50 -13.07 15.46
CA ASN A 137 0.96 -14.19 14.69
C ASN A 137 0.74 -13.75 13.22
N GLN A 138 1.60 -14.19 12.28
CA GLN A 138 1.69 -13.63 10.91
C GLN A 138 0.90 -14.42 9.86
N GLU A 139 0.34 -15.57 10.24
CA GLU A 139 -0.36 -16.50 9.36
C GLU A 139 -1.47 -15.84 8.52
N PRO A 140 -2.29 -14.90 9.05
CA PRO A 140 -3.35 -14.25 8.26
C PRO A 140 -2.81 -13.33 7.16
N VAL A 141 -1.67 -12.65 7.40
CA VAL A 141 -1.08 -11.70 6.46
C VAL A 141 -0.39 -12.44 5.32
N TRP A 142 0.25 -13.58 5.62
CA TRP A 142 0.89 -14.42 4.61
C TRP A 142 -0.12 -15.18 3.75
N LYS A 143 -1.17 -15.73 4.36
CA LYS A 143 -2.26 -16.36 3.60
C LYS A 143 -2.89 -15.36 2.63
N CYS A 144 -3.08 -14.13 3.09
CA CYS A 144 -3.58 -13.08 2.25
C CYS A 144 -2.60 -12.67 1.13
N LEU A 145 -1.29 -12.62 1.41
CA LEU A 145 -0.28 -12.41 0.39
C LEU A 145 -0.41 -13.45 -0.73
N GLN A 146 -0.60 -14.72 -0.37
CA GLN A 146 -0.79 -15.81 -1.34
C GLN A 146 -2.08 -15.63 -2.15
N GLU A 147 -3.19 -15.20 -1.52
CA GLU A 147 -4.45 -14.91 -2.23
C GLU A 147 -4.30 -13.73 -3.22
N VAL A 148 -3.61 -12.67 -2.82
CA VAL A 148 -3.27 -11.53 -3.68
C VAL A 148 -2.39 -11.97 -4.86
N ILE A 149 -1.35 -12.74 -4.57
CA ILE A 149 -0.42 -13.27 -5.57
C ILE A 149 -1.17 -14.18 -6.56
N ALA A 150 -2.06 -15.03 -6.08
CA ALA A 150 -2.92 -15.86 -6.92
C ALA A 150 -3.81 -14.99 -7.81
N ASN A 151 -4.43 -13.94 -7.26
CA ASN A 151 -5.24 -13.00 -8.05
C ASN A 151 -4.41 -12.23 -9.08
N LEU A 152 -3.17 -11.86 -8.77
CA LEU A 152 -2.24 -11.22 -9.72
C LEU A 152 -1.91 -12.16 -10.89
N ARG A 153 -1.73 -13.46 -10.63
CA ARG A 153 -1.50 -14.49 -11.68
C ARG A 153 -2.69 -14.64 -12.63
N HIS A 154 -3.90 -14.38 -12.13
CA HIS A 154 -5.14 -14.45 -12.90
C HIS A 154 -5.62 -13.08 -13.39
N THR A 155 -4.85 -12.01 -13.17
CA THR A 155 -5.23 -10.68 -13.61
C THR A 155 -5.06 -10.57 -15.12
N ASP A 156 -6.16 -10.89 -15.79
CA ASP A 156 -6.40 -10.93 -17.22
C ASP A 156 -6.15 -9.56 -17.92
N GLU A 157 -6.12 -9.60 -19.25
CA GLU A 157 -6.08 -8.46 -20.18
C GLU A 157 -7.19 -7.41 -19.90
N SER A 158 -8.21 -7.78 -19.13
CA SER A 158 -9.33 -6.93 -18.71
C SER A 158 -8.96 -5.81 -17.73
N MET A 159 -7.87 -5.95 -16.96
CA MET A 159 -7.39 -4.85 -16.11
C MET A 159 -6.64 -3.82 -16.96
N GLY A 160 -7.33 -2.74 -17.31
CA GLY A 160 -6.77 -1.64 -18.09
C GLY A 160 -5.48 -1.08 -17.49
N VAL A 161 -4.58 -0.58 -18.36
CA VAL A 161 -3.23 -0.07 -18.01
C VAL A 161 -3.26 0.94 -16.84
N ALA A 162 -4.29 1.77 -16.76
CA ALA A 162 -4.48 2.73 -15.67
C ALA A 162 -4.64 2.08 -14.29
N ARG A 163 -5.39 0.96 -14.18
CA ARG A 163 -5.57 0.24 -12.90
C ARG A 163 -4.28 -0.46 -12.46
N ARG A 164 -3.49 -0.95 -13.42
CA ARG A 164 -2.18 -1.55 -13.13
C ARG A 164 -1.20 -0.56 -12.51
N PHE A 165 -1.36 0.74 -12.77
CA PHE A 165 -0.59 1.79 -12.08
C PHE A 165 -0.76 1.75 -10.57
N LEU A 166 -1.99 1.49 -10.13
CA LEU A 166 -2.37 1.54 -8.73
C LEU A 166 -1.72 0.39 -7.93
N LEU A 167 -1.15 -0.61 -8.59
CA LEU A 167 -0.47 -1.73 -7.93
C LEU A 167 0.93 -1.37 -7.43
N ARG A 168 1.49 -0.23 -7.82
CA ARG A 168 2.89 0.11 -7.53
C ARG A 168 3.23 0.06 -6.04
N TRP A 169 2.49 0.81 -5.21
CA TRP A 169 2.79 0.86 -3.77
C TRP A 169 2.61 -0.50 -3.10
N PRO A 170 1.51 -1.24 -3.34
CA PRO A 170 1.40 -2.61 -2.87
C PRO A 170 2.58 -3.50 -3.29
N LEU A 171 2.94 -3.53 -4.58
CA LEU A 171 4.03 -4.37 -5.09
C LEU A 171 5.38 -4.04 -4.46
N LEU A 172 5.64 -2.77 -4.12
CA LEU A 172 6.81 -2.39 -3.34
C LEU A 172 6.79 -3.05 -1.96
N ILE A 173 5.70 -2.89 -1.21
CA ILE A 173 5.55 -3.45 0.14
C ILE A 173 5.67 -4.99 0.08
N LEU A 174 5.06 -5.62 -0.92
CA LEU A 174 5.17 -7.07 -1.13
C LEU A 174 6.60 -7.50 -1.45
N GLY A 175 7.34 -6.73 -2.25
CA GLY A 175 8.75 -7.00 -2.53
C GLY A 175 9.64 -7.02 -1.27
N HIS A 176 9.23 -6.35 -0.18
CA HIS A 176 9.88 -6.46 1.12
C HIS A 176 9.37 -7.61 1.99
N ALA A 177 8.24 -8.20 1.62
CA ALA A 177 7.57 -9.28 2.34
C ALA A 177 8.04 -10.67 1.90
N VAL A 178 8.25 -10.84 0.60
CA VAL A 178 8.57 -12.13 -0.02
C VAL A 178 9.80 -12.80 0.60
N THR A 179 9.80 -14.13 0.61
CA THR A 179 10.84 -14.93 1.28
C THR A 179 11.44 -16.02 0.41
N ASN A 180 10.81 -16.35 -0.70
CA ASN A 180 11.28 -17.37 -1.64
C ASN A 180 11.41 -16.81 -3.05
N GLU A 181 12.13 -17.57 -3.88
CA GLU A 181 12.48 -17.18 -5.24
C GLU A 181 11.26 -17.15 -6.18
N ASP A 182 10.28 -18.03 -5.98
CA ASP A 182 9.07 -18.08 -6.80
C ASP A 182 8.21 -16.82 -6.64
N GLU A 183 8.08 -16.32 -5.41
CA GLU A 183 7.32 -15.11 -5.11
C GLU A 183 7.97 -13.85 -5.68
N ILE A 184 9.29 -13.70 -5.55
CA ILE A 184 9.98 -12.55 -6.12
C ILE A 184 9.97 -12.58 -7.65
N ASN A 185 10.11 -13.76 -8.26
CA ASN A 185 10.07 -13.91 -9.72
C ASN A 185 8.70 -13.49 -10.26
N LEU A 186 7.62 -13.87 -9.57
CA LEU A 186 6.29 -13.39 -9.91
C LEU A 186 6.16 -11.87 -9.79
N LEU A 187 6.63 -11.28 -8.69
CA LEU A 187 6.57 -9.81 -8.51
C LEU A 187 7.38 -9.08 -9.59
N GLU A 188 8.55 -9.61 -9.96
CA GLU A 188 9.35 -9.08 -11.05
C GLU A 188 8.62 -9.18 -12.39
N GLU A 189 7.97 -10.30 -12.67
CA GLU A 189 7.18 -10.50 -13.89
C GLU A 189 6.01 -9.51 -13.98
N VAL A 190 5.25 -9.36 -12.89
CA VAL A 190 4.14 -8.40 -12.80
C VAL A 190 4.66 -6.98 -13.02
N LEU A 191 5.70 -6.54 -12.30
CA LEU A 191 6.26 -5.20 -12.43
C LEU A 191 6.84 -4.94 -13.83
N LYS A 192 7.51 -5.94 -14.42
CA LYS A 192 8.02 -5.88 -15.78
C LYS A 192 6.89 -5.73 -16.79
N ASN A 193 5.82 -6.51 -16.67
CA ASN A 193 4.64 -6.42 -17.54
C ASN A 193 3.98 -5.03 -17.46
N ILE A 194 3.80 -4.50 -16.24
CA ILE A 194 3.23 -3.16 -16.04
C ILE A 194 4.14 -2.10 -16.67
N TRP A 195 5.45 -2.21 -16.49
CA TRP A 195 6.39 -1.26 -17.12
C TRP A 195 6.41 -1.38 -18.64
N GLU A 196 6.39 -2.60 -19.19
CA GLU A 196 6.43 -2.82 -20.63
C GLU A 196 5.20 -2.25 -21.34
N THR A 197 4.03 -2.33 -20.70
CA THR A 197 2.76 -1.82 -21.22
C THR A 197 2.56 -0.32 -21.01
N SER A 198 3.01 0.23 -19.87
CA SER A 198 2.78 1.64 -19.52
C SER A 198 3.94 2.59 -19.86
N LYS A 199 5.17 2.07 -19.91
CA LYS A 199 6.44 2.81 -19.99
C LYS A 199 6.65 3.85 -18.87
N TRP A 200 5.98 3.75 -17.74
CA TRP A 200 6.13 4.69 -16.64
C TRP A 200 7.45 4.50 -15.86
N GLY A 201 8.18 5.60 -15.67
CA GLY A 201 9.46 5.60 -14.95
C GLY A 201 9.34 5.12 -13.50
N ASP A 202 8.26 5.50 -12.81
CA ASP A 202 7.99 5.11 -11.43
C ASP A 202 7.84 3.61 -11.22
N VAL A 203 7.25 2.91 -12.20
CA VAL A 203 7.12 1.44 -12.18
C VAL A 203 8.49 0.81 -12.38
N LYS A 204 9.29 1.32 -13.33
CA LYS A 204 10.67 0.86 -13.55
C LYS A 204 11.54 1.04 -12.30
N MET A 205 11.42 2.18 -11.62
CA MET A 205 12.14 2.41 -10.37
C MET A 205 11.71 1.40 -9.29
N THR A 206 10.41 1.16 -9.15
CA THR A 206 9.87 0.20 -8.17
C THR A 206 10.39 -1.21 -8.46
N TRP A 207 10.39 -1.63 -9.73
CA TRP A 207 10.97 -2.90 -10.17
C TRP A 207 12.45 -3.03 -9.83
N GLN A 208 13.26 -2.01 -10.15
CA GLN A 208 14.68 -2.01 -9.85
C GLN A 208 14.96 -2.08 -8.34
N LYS A 209 14.13 -1.42 -7.51
CA LYS A 209 14.23 -1.49 -6.05
C LYS A 209 13.92 -2.89 -5.54
N VAL A 210 12.78 -3.46 -5.94
CA VAL A 210 12.38 -4.81 -5.56
C VAL A 210 13.46 -5.84 -5.90
N LYS A 211 13.99 -5.79 -7.12
CA LYS A 211 15.11 -6.63 -7.58
C LYS A 211 16.40 -6.38 -6.79
N GLY A 212 16.74 -5.11 -6.57
CA GLY A 212 17.91 -4.70 -5.81
C GLY A 212 17.86 -5.26 -4.39
N MET A 213 16.76 -5.06 -3.69
CA MET A 213 16.52 -5.59 -2.34
C MET A 213 16.68 -7.10 -2.29
N TRP A 214 16.03 -7.84 -3.17
CA TRP A 214 16.11 -9.31 -3.17
C TRP A 214 17.55 -9.81 -3.27
N ARG A 215 18.36 -9.20 -4.15
CA ARG A 215 19.79 -9.54 -4.28
C ARG A 215 20.59 -9.34 -3.00
N HIS A 216 20.24 -8.34 -2.19
CA HIS A 216 20.88 -8.09 -0.89
C HIS A 216 20.33 -9.00 0.22
N GLN A 217 19.13 -9.55 0.05
CA GLN A 217 18.45 -10.41 1.02
C GLN A 217 18.72 -11.90 0.81
N HIS A 218 19.20 -12.29 -0.36
CA HIS A 218 19.42 -13.69 -0.72
C HIS A 218 20.41 -14.36 0.27
N GLY A 219 19.88 -15.24 1.13
CA GLY A 219 20.62 -15.96 2.17
C GLY A 219 20.50 -15.42 3.60
N ILE A 220 19.76 -14.33 3.85
CA ILE A 220 19.63 -13.72 5.19
C ILE A 220 18.17 -13.65 5.62
N ASN A 221 17.82 -14.34 6.71
CA ASN A 221 16.49 -14.22 7.32
C ASN A 221 16.39 -12.90 8.08
N LEU A 222 15.82 -11.88 7.45
CA LEU A 222 15.74 -10.54 8.02
C LEU A 222 14.58 -10.40 9.01
N SER A 223 14.91 -9.86 10.19
CA SER A 223 13.94 -9.38 11.16
C SER A 223 13.08 -8.25 10.59
N LYS A 224 11.90 -8.03 11.17
CA LYS A 224 10.97 -6.95 10.77
C LYS A 224 11.63 -5.57 10.79
N ARG A 225 12.48 -5.31 11.80
CA ARG A 225 13.26 -4.08 11.92
C ARG A 225 14.25 -3.93 10.76
N GLN A 226 14.92 -5.00 10.34
CA GLN A 226 15.82 -4.96 9.18
C GLN A 226 15.07 -4.76 7.86
N ARG A 227 13.88 -5.36 7.70
CA ARG A 227 13.02 -5.13 6.52
C ARG A 227 12.56 -3.68 6.43
N LEU A 228 12.12 -3.10 7.56
CA LEU A 228 11.77 -1.68 7.66
C LEU A 228 12.97 -0.80 7.31
N HIS A 229 14.15 -1.10 7.84
CA HIS A 229 15.36 -0.34 7.54
C HIS A 229 15.72 -0.39 6.05
N LEU A 230 15.64 -1.55 5.40
CA LEU A 230 15.88 -1.67 3.96
C LEU A 230 14.84 -0.91 3.12
N LEU A 231 13.57 -0.91 3.52
CA LEU A 231 12.52 -0.12 2.88
C LEU A 231 12.83 1.38 2.93
N LEU A 232 13.40 1.85 4.04
CA LEU A 232 13.78 3.24 4.22
C LEU A 232 15.09 3.60 3.49
N GLN A 233 16.08 2.70 3.46
CA GLN A 233 17.37 2.93 2.78
C GLN A 233 17.27 2.94 1.25
N THR A 234 16.20 2.37 0.69
CA THR A 234 15.95 2.42 -0.76
C THR A 234 15.22 3.70 -1.19
N SER A 235 15.03 4.67 -0.30
CA SER A 235 14.55 6.01 -0.65
C SER A 235 15.71 6.94 -1.05
N LEU A 236 15.46 7.77 -2.07
CA LEU A 236 16.47 8.55 -2.83
C LEU A 236 17.28 9.51 -1.96
#